data_AF-A0A519HWK5-F1
#
_entry.id   AF-A0A519HWK5-F1
#
_cell.length_a   1.000
_cell.length_b   1.000
_cell.length_c   1.000
_cell.angle_alpha   90.00
_cell.angle_beta   90.00
_cell.angle_gamma   90.00
#
_symmetry.space_group_name_H-M   'P 1'
#
loop_
_entity.id
_entity.type
_entity.pdbx_description
1 polymer ?
#
loop_
_entity_poly.entity_id
_entity_poly.type
_entity_poly.pdbx_seq_one_letter_code
_entity_poly.pdbx_strand_id
1 'polypeptide(L)'
;MTAPKPPKKSETLEVRLPHQTKTAFMARCRSDGQTASEAVRGYIETELSAGARRGRLRLWQTVAAAVAGLALGAVAAPSLARTASADQAAFHQLDRNHDGVLTLAEFQRR
;
A
#
# COMPACT_ATOMS: atom_id res chain seq x y z
N MET A 1 9.53 25.70 -27.87
CA MET A 1 8.25 25.59 -27.14
C MET A 1 8.47 26.09 -25.73
N THR A 2 7.92 27.25 -25.39
CA THR A 2 8.16 27.91 -24.09
C THR A 2 7.27 27.27 -23.02
N ALA A 3 7.84 26.89 -21.87
CA ALA A 3 7.08 26.29 -20.78
C ALA A 3 5.93 27.22 -20.33
N PRO A 4 4.77 26.67 -19.94
CA PRO A 4 3.63 27.48 -19.50
C PRO A 4 4.01 28.29 -18.26
N LYS A 5 3.73 29.59 -18.30
CA LYS A 5 3.95 30.49 -17.16
C LYS A 5 3.07 30.04 -15.99
N PRO A 6 3.57 30.07 -14.74
CA PRO A 6 2.74 29.74 -13.58
C PRO A 6 1.49 30.64 -13.54
N PRO A 7 0.34 30.09 -13.11
CA PRO A 7 -0.91 30.84 -13.04
C PRO A 7 -0.76 32.08 -12.16
N LYS A 8 -1.47 33.15 -12.53
CA LYS A 8 -1.46 34.40 -11.76
C LYS A 8 -2.13 34.19 -10.40
N LYS A 9 -1.68 34.92 -9.38
CA LYS A 9 -2.32 35.00 -8.06
C LYS A 9 -3.68 35.69 -8.23
N SER A 10 -4.78 34.99 -8.01
CA SER A 10 -6.15 35.51 -8.26
C SER A 10 -6.93 35.82 -6.98
N GLU A 11 -6.85 34.95 -5.97
CA GLU A 11 -7.68 35.01 -4.76
C GLU A 11 -6.86 35.33 -3.50
N THR A 12 -7.51 35.94 -2.50
CA THR A 12 -6.93 36.22 -1.18
C THR A 12 -7.33 35.13 -0.17
N LEU A 13 -6.36 34.65 0.60
CA LEU A 13 -6.58 33.70 1.70
C LEU A 13 -6.47 34.42 3.05
N GLU A 14 -7.58 34.54 3.77
CA GLU A 14 -7.62 35.08 5.12
C GLU A 14 -7.67 33.96 6.17
N VAL A 15 -6.78 34.00 7.16
CA VAL A 15 -6.70 32.99 8.23
C VAL A 15 -6.70 33.67 9.59
N ARG A 16 -7.62 33.25 10.47
CA ARG A 16 -7.68 33.70 11.86
C ARG A 16 -6.87 32.75 12.74
N LEU A 17 -5.96 33.30 13.54
CA LEU A 17 -5.08 32.54 14.43
C LEU A 17 -5.09 33.15 15.84
N PRO A 18 -4.85 32.35 16.90
CA PRO A 18 -4.56 32.88 18.22
C PRO A 18 -3.41 33.89 18.19
N HIS A 19 -3.47 34.91 19.04
CA HIS A 19 -2.49 36.00 19.06
C HIS A 19 -1.05 35.47 19.20
N GLN A 20 -0.82 34.52 20.11
CA GLN A 20 0.49 33.92 20.32
C GLN A 20 1.05 33.26 19.06
N THR A 21 0.22 32.48 18.36
CA THR A 21 0.60 31.80 17.11
C THR A 21 0.95 32.79 16.02
N LYS A 22 0.14 33.84 15.84
CA LYS A 22 0.42 34.92 14.89
C LYS A 22 1.75 35.59 15.20
N THR A 23 1.99 35.96 16.46
CA THR A 23 3.22 36.63 16.87
C THR A 23 4.46 35.76 16.65
N ALA A 24 4.40 34.48 17.02
CA ALA A 24 5.48 33.54 16.79
C ALA A 24 5.77 33.34 15.28
N PHE A 25 4.72 33.17 14.48
CA PHE A 25 4.84 33.04 13.03
C PHE A 25 5.47 34.28 12.37
N MET A 26 5.01 35.48 12.76
CA MET A 26 5.55 36.73 12.23
C MET A 26 6.99 37.01 12.70
N ALA A 27 7.36 36.57 13.90
CA ALA A 27 8.76 36.61 14.35
C ALA A 27 9.65 35.71 13.50
N ARG A 28 9.19 34.49 13.20
CA ARG A 28 9.90 33.54 12.34
C ARG A 28 10.05 34.04 10.90
N CYS A 29 9.00 34.60 10.31
CA CYS A 29 9.09 35.18 8.96
C CYS A 29 10.15 36.29 8.90
N ARG A 30 10.21 37.13 9.93
CA ARG A 30 11.22 38.21 10.04
C ARG A 30 12.63 37.67 10.18
N SER A 31 12.86 36.65 11.02
CA SER A 31 14.21 36.04 11.14
C SER A 31 14.69 35.43 9.84
N ASP A 32 13.77 34.88 9.06
CA ASP A 32 14.07 34.18 7.81
C ASP A 32 14.12 35.14 6.60
N GLY A 33 13.87 36.43 6.81
CA GLY A 33 13.84 37.44 5.73
C GLY A 33 12.70 37.24 4.72
N GLN A 34 11.64 36.51 5.11
CA GLN A 34 10.53 36.14 4.22
C GLN A 34 9.23 36.85 4.61
N THR A 35 8.33 36.99 3.64
CA THR A 35 6.98 37.48 3.92
C THR A 35 6.08 36.35 4.44
N ALA A 36 5.12 36.69 5.28
CA ALA A 36 4.12 35.73 5.76
C ALA A 36 3.41 34.98 4.61
N SER A 37 3.04 35.69 3.54
CA SER A 37 2.37 35.08 2.39
C SER A 37 3.29 34.14 1.60
N GLU A 38 4.60 34.38 1.58
CA GLU A 38 5.57 33.47 0.96
C GLU A 38 5.72 32.20 1.76
N ALA A 39 5.90 32.31 3.09
CA ALA A 39 5.99 31.15 3.98
C ALA A 39 4.73 30.26 3.90
N VAL A 40 3.52 30.87 3.89
CA VAL A 40 2.27 30.11 3.75
C VAL A 40 2.18 29.42 2.39
N ARG A 41 2.55 30.09 1.30
CA ARG A 41 2.54 29.47 -0.04
C ARG A 41 3.52 28.30 -0.12
N GLY A 42 4.73 28.49 0.38
CA GLY A 42 5.76 27.44 0.40
C GLY A 42 5.32 26.23 1.22
N TYR A 43 4.68 26.46 2.37
CA TYR A 43 4.08 25.39 3.17
C TYR A 43 3.02 24.61 2.40
N ILE A 44 2.06 25.30 1.75
CA ILE A 44 0.99 24.67 0.97
C ILE A 44 1.56 23.84 -0.19
N GLU A 45 2.49 24.39 -0.97
CA GLU A 45 3.13 23.68 -2.09
C GLU A 45 3.84 22.40 -1.61
N THR A 46 4.53 22.50 -0.47
CA THR A 46 5.24 21.38 0.15
C THR A 46 4.25 20.30 0.61
N GLU A 47 3.16 20.68 1.29
CA GLU A 47 2.15 19.71 1.76
C GLU A 47 1.41 19.03 0.61
N LEU A 48 1.06 19.77 -0.45
CA LEU A 48 0.42 19.20 -1.65
C LEU A 48 1.37 18.21 -2.36
N SER A 49 2.63 18.60 -2.52
CA SER A 49 3.67 17.74 -3.11
C SER A 49 3.96 16.51 -2.25
N ALA A 50 4.02 16.66 -0.93
CA ALA A 50 4.26 15.57 0.02
C ALA A 50 3.08 14.59 0.05
N GLY A 51 1.83 15.09 0.00
CA GLY A 51 0.63 14.27 -0.11
C GLY A 51 0.65 13.37 -1.36
N ALA A 52 1.00 13.95 -2.52
CA ALA A 52 1.13 13.21 -3.77
C ALA A 52 2.22 12.11 -3.69
N ARG A 53 3.37 12.41 -3.08
CA ARG A 53 4.45 11.43 -2.86
C ARG A 53 4.02 10.31 -1.93
N ARG A 54 3.40 10.62 -0.78
CA ARG A 54 2.90 9.63 0.19
C ARG A 54 1.86 8.70 -0.44
N GLY A 55 0.94 9.24 -1.26
CA GLY A 55 -0.03 8.43 -2.00
C GLY A 55 0.64 7.48 -3.01
N ARG A 56 1.62 7.97 -3.76
CA ARG A 56 2.38 7.16 -4.74
C ARG A 56 3.20 6.05 -4.06
N LEU A 57 3.85 6.35 -2.94
CA LEU A 57 4.59 5.38 -2.12
C LEU A 57 3.65 4.28 -1.61
N ARG A 58 2.47 4.64 -1.07
CA ARG A 58 1.48 3.65 -0.62
C ARG A 58 1.00 2.75 -1.75
N LEU A 59 0.72 3.30 -2.93
CA LEU A 59 0.32 2.51 -4.10
C LEU A 59 1.42 1.54 -4.57
N TRP A 60 2.68 1.97 -4.55
CA TRP A 60 3.80 1.08 -4.88
C TRP A 60 4.02 0.00 -3.83
N GLN A 61 3.84 0.32 -2.54
CA GLN A 61 3.90 -0.67 -1.47
C GLN A 61 2.81 -1.74 -1.63
N THR A 62 1.58 -1.36 -1.99
CA THR A 62 0.50 -2.32 -2.21
C THR A 62 0.74 -3.19 -3.45
N VAL A 63 1.22 -2.60 -4.55
CA VAL A 63 1.58 -3.37 -5.75
C VAL A 63 2.75 -4.32 -5.48
N ALA A 64 3.80 -3.85 -4.80
CA ALA A 64 4.95 -4.69 -4.44
C ALA A 64 4.54 -5.84 -3.51
N ALA A 65 3.67 -5.59 -2.53
CA ALA A 65 3.13 -6.62 -1.66
C ALA A 65 2.28 -7.64 -2.43
N ALA A 66 1.44 -7.20 -3.38
CA ALA A 66 0.65 -8.09 -4.22
C ALA A 66 1.54 -8.98 -5.12
N VAL A 67 2.57 -8.40 -5.75
CA VAL A 67 3.54 -9.16 -6.56
C VAL A 67 4.31 -10.16 -5.72
N ALA A 68 4.81 -9.75 -4.54
CA ALA A 68 5.49 -10.66 -3.62
C ALA A 68 4.58 -11.80 -3.14
N GLY A 69 3.32 -11.50 -2.82
CA GLY A 69 2.32 -12.51 -2.46
C GLY A 69 2.05 -13.52 -3.59
N LEU A 70 1.92 -13.04 -4.83
CA LEU A 70 1.75 -13.91 -6.01
C LEU A 70 2.99 -14.78 -6.27
N ALA A 71 4.20 -14.23 -6.15
CA ALA A 71 5.43 -14.97 -6.35
C ALA A 71 5.62 -16.07 -5.28
N LEU A 72 5.34 -15.76 -4.01
CA LEU A 72 5.39 -16.73 -2.91
C LEU A 72 4.30 -17.82 -3.06
N GLY A 73 3.11 -17.46 -3.54
CA GLY A 73 2.05 -18.43 -3.83
C GLY A 73 2.42 -19.40 -4.96
N ALA A 74 3.08 -18.91 -6.02
CA ALA A 74 3.46 -19.72 -7.17
C ALA A 74 4.53 -20.78 -6.84
N VAL A 75 5.44 -20.50 -5.90
CA VAL A 75 6.49 -21.46 -5.51
C VAL A 75 6.00 -22.57 -4.57
N ALA A 76 4.92 -22.35 -3.81
CA ALA A 76 4.34 -23.35 -2.90
C ALA A 76 3.22 -24.21 -3.55
N ALA A 77 2.63 -23.74 -4.65
CA ALA A 77 1.58 -24.46 -5.39
C ALA A 77 1.92 -25.91 -5.80
N PRO A 78 3.13 -26.22 -6.35
CA PRO A 78 3.43 -27.59 -6.77
C PRO A 78 3.55 -28.57 -5.59
N SER A 79 3.95 -28.10 -4.41
CA SER A 79 4.03 -28.95 -3.21
C SER A 79 2.64 -29.37 -2.72
N LEU A 80 1.68 -28.44 -2.73
CA LEU A 80 0.28 -28.73 -2.38
C LEU A 80 -0.42 -29.62 -3.43
N ALA A 81 -0.13 -29.42 -4.72
CA ALA A 81 -0.62 -30.30 -5.77
C ALA A 81 -0.03 -31.73 -5.66
N ARG A 82 1.22 -31.85 -5.21
CA ARG A 82 1.88 -33.14 -4.98
C ARG A 82 1.34 -33.87 -3.76
N THR A 83 1.01 -33.19 -2.67
CA THR A 83 0.36 -33.82 -1.51
C THR A 83 -1.05 -34.30 -1.88
N ALA A 84 -1.84 -33.46 -2.56
CA ALA A 84 -3.19 -33.85 -2.98
C ALA A 84 -3.21 -35.08 -3.91
N SER A 85 -2.26 -35.17 -4.85
CA SER A 85 -2.14 -36.35 -5.72
C SER A 85 -1.62 -37.60 -5.01
N ALA A 86 -0.70 -37.46 -4.04
CA ALA A 86 -0.25 -38.57 -3.21
C ALA A 86 -1.36 -39.11 -2.31
N ASP A 87 -2.17 -38.23 -1.73
CA ASP A 87 -3.31 -38.59 -0.87
C ASP A 87 -4.41 -39.30 -1.67
N GLN A 88 -4.69 -38.85 -2.90
CA GLN A 88 -5.60 -39.53 -3.82
C GLN A 88 -5.11 -40.92 -4.21
N ALA A 89 -3.83 -41.07 -4.54
CA ALA A 89 -3.25 -42.37 -4.88
C ALA A 89 -3.29 -43.36 -3.70
N ALA A 90 -2.98 -42.87 -2.49
CA ALA A 90 -3.07 -43.68 -1.27
C ALA A 90 -4.52 -44.08 -0.94
N PHE A 91 -5.48 -43.17 -1.16
CA PHE A 91 -6.90 -43.45 -1.01
C PHE A 91 -7.35 -44.56 -1.97
N HIS A 92 -7.05 -44.44 -3.26
CA HIS A 92 -7.40 -45.46 -4.27
C HIS A 92 -6.74 -46.82 -4.02
N GLN A 93 -5.60 -46.87 -3.36
CA GLN A 93 -4.94 -48.12 -2.99
C GLN A 93 -5.65 -48.83 -1.82
N LEU A 94 -6.24 -48.07 -0.90
CA LEU A 94 -6.94 -48.57 0.27
C LEU A 94 -8.41 -48.92 -0.04
N ASP A 95 -9.05 -48.13 -0.89
CA ASP A 95 -10.41 -48.34 -1.39
C ASP A 95 -10.42 -49.48 -2.42
N ARG A 96 -10.45 -50.73 -1.93
CA ARG A 96 -10.33 -51.93 -2.78
C ARG A 96 -11.60 -52.25 -3.56
N ASN A 97 -12.75 -51.86 -3.03
CA ASN A 97 -14.05 -52.01 -3.71
C ASN A 97 -14.35 -50.83 -4.65
N HIS A 98 -13.54 -49.76 -4.60
CA HIS A 98 -13.63 -48.57 -5.45
C HIS A 98 -14.98 -47.85 -5.33
N ASP A 99 -15.58 -47.87 -4.14
CA ASP A 99 -16.86 -47.22 -3.87
C ASP A 99 -16.72 -45.76 -3.40
N GLY A 100 -15.48 -45.29 -3.24
CA GLY A 100 -15.19 -43.93 -2.81
C GLY A 100 -15.29 -43.71 -1.29
N VAL A 101 -15.40 -44.76 -0.48
CA VAL A 101 -15.48 -44.69 0.98
C VAL A 101 -14.53 -45.72 1.62
N LEU A 102 -13.64 -45.27 2.49
CA LEU A 102 -12.78 -46.19 3.26
C LEU A 102 -13.52 -46.75 4.47
N THR A 103 -13.73 -48.07 4.47
CA THR A 103 -14.20 -48.78 5.66
C THR A 103 -13.06 -49.02 6.65
N LEU A 104 -13.40 -49.20 7.93
CA LEU A 104 -12.40 -49.50 8.99
C LEU A 104 -11.61 -50.79 8.67
N ALA A 105 -12.27 -51.77 8.06
CA ALA A 105 -11.63 -53.03 7.65
C ALA A 105 -10.61 -52.84 6.53
N GLU A 106 -10.86 -51.92 5.60
CA GLU A 106 -9.91 -51.56 4.53
C GLU A 106 -8.73 -50.76 5.08
N PHE A 107 -8.99 -49.80 5.98
CA PHE A 107 -7.95 -49.02 6.62
C PHE A 107 -7.00 -49.87 7.47
N GLN A 108 -7.51 -50.88 8.17
CA GLN A 108 -6.71 -51.83 8.96
C GLN A 108 -5.88 -52.79 8.10
N ARG A 109 -6.16 -52.90 6.80
CA ARG A 109 -5.42 -53.71 5.82
C ARG A 109 -4.36 -52.93 5.06
N ARG A 110 -4.08 -51.68 5.48
CA ARG A 110 -3.02 -50.81 4.95
C ARG A 110 -1.64 -51.44 5.05
#